data_AF-A0A7S2FUQ8-F1
#
_entry.id   AF-A0A7S2FUQ8-F1
#
_cell.length_a   1.000
_cell.length_b   1.000
_cell.length_c   1.000
_cell.angle_alpha   90.00
_cell.angle_beta   90.00
_cell.angle_gamma   90.00
#
_symmetry.space_group_name_H-M   'P 1'
#
loop_
_entity.id
_entity.type
_entity.pdbx_description
1 polymer ?
#
loop_
_entity_poly.entity_id
_entity_poly.type
_entity_poly.pdbx_seq_one_letter_code
_entity_poly.pdbx_strand_id
1 'polypeptide(L)'
;FSLGVTLYAVVLKDYPWLSTRPTVCKCFEYFRKHGLRTYLAKRKVRNSPWKADETLSEPLKQLLEGLLHLDPSKRLTLGERVWLSSGGRRSVWDEPWMHTGPGGS
;
A
#
# COMPACT_ATOMS: atom_id res chain seq x y z
N PHE A 1 7.32 2.31 4.60
CA PHE A 1 7.22 2.79 3.21
C PHE A 1 7.89 1.82 2.25
N SER A 2 9.21 1.64 2.36
CA SER A 2 9.96 0.75 1.46
C SER A 2 9.39 -0.67 1.41
N LEU A 3 8.94 -1.22 2.54
CA LEU A 3 8.26 -2.52 2.55
C LEU A 3 7.02 -2.56 1.65
N GLY A 4 6.17 -1.52 1.68
CA GLY A 4 5.01 -1.43 0.78
C GLY A 4 5.42 -1.36 -0.69
N VAL A 5 6.52 -0.68 -1.02
CA VAL A 5 7.07 -0.63 -2.39
C VAL A 5 7.59 -2.01 -2.80
N THR A 6 8.29 -2.71 -1.90
CA THR A 6 8.78 -4.07 -2.13
C THR A 6 7.63 -5.04 -2.36
N LEU A 7 6.59 -5.00 -1.52
CA LEU A 7 5.40 -5.86 -1.67
C LEU A 7 4.69 -5.60 -3.00
N TYR A 8 4.50 -4.33 -3.37
CA TYR A 8 3.99 -3.98 -4.68
C TYR A 8 4.83 -4.62 -5.80
N ALA A 9 6.16 -4.48 -5.72
CA ALA A 9 7.08 -4.98 -6.74
C ALA A 9 7.07 -6.50 -6.87
N VAL A 10 6.96 -7.21 -5.74
CA VAL A 10 6.85 -8.67 -5.71
C VAL A 10 5.54 -9.13 -6.35
N VAL A 11 4.42 -8.55 -5.96
CA VAL A 11 3.10 -9.01 -6.41
C VAL A 11 2.82 -8.66 -7.86
N LEU A 12 3.16 -7.43 -8.29
CA LEU A 12 2.86 -6.94 -9.63
C LEU A 12 4.02 -7.12 -10.62
N LYS A 13 5.16 -7.65 -10.16
CA LYS A 13 6.40 -7.84 -10.95
C LYS A 13 6.86 -6.55 -11.64
N ASP A 14 6.61 -5.41 -11.01
CA ASP A 14 6.89 -4.08 -11.54
C ASP A 14 7.05 -3.05 -10.43
N TYR A 15 7.87 -2.03 -10.64
CA TYR A 15 8.02 -0.95 -9.66
C TYR A 15 6.89 0.08 -9.79
N PRO A 16 6.36 0.64 -8.68
CA PRO A 16 5.26 1.60 -8.75
C PRO A 16 5.72 2.98 -9.23
N TRP A 17 6.99 3.32 -9.05
CA TRP A 17 7.58 4.57 -9.53
C TRP A 17 9.10 4.45 -9.60
N LEU A 18 9.71 5.28 -10.44
CA LEU A 18 11.17 5.35 -10.63
C LEU A 18 11.87 6.23 -9.60
N SER A 19 11.15 7.16 -8.97
CA SER A 19 11.69 8.09 -7.98
C SER A 19 10.58 8.61 -7.07
N THR A 20 10.92 8.88 -5.81
CA THR A 20 10.07 9.60 -4.85
C THR A 20 10.42 11.08 -4.74
N ARG A 21 11.44 11.55 -5.47
CA ARG A 21 11.80 12.97 -5.51
C ARG A 21 10.67 13.76 -6.15
N PRO A 22 10.27 14.92 -5.57
CA PRO A 22 9.27 15.77 -6.17
C PRO A 22 9.60 16.09 -7.63
N THR A 23 8.56 16.18 -8.47
CA THR A 23 8.63 16.55 -9.90
C THR A 23 9.44 15.63 -10.82
N VAL A 24 10.17 14.63 -10.30
CA VAL A 24 10.99 13.71 -11.10
C VAL A 24 10.16 12.56 -11.69
N CYS A 25 9.16 12.06 -10.95
CA CYS A 25 8.37 10.91 -11.39
C CYS A 25 6.88 11.23 -11.45
N LYS A 26 6.31 11.28 -12.66
CA LYS A 26 4.87 11.50 -12.88
C LYS A 26 4.00 10.45 -12.19
N CYS A 27 4.48 9.20 -12.07
CA CYS A 27 3.74 8.14 -11.38
C CYS A 27 3.64 8.41 -9.88
N PHE A 28 4.75 8.79 -9.23
CA PHE A 28 4.76 9.13 -7.82
C PHE A 28 3.97 10.41 -7.53
N GLU A 29 4.06 11.43 -8.41
CA GLU A 29 3.24 12.64 -8.30
C GLU A 29 1.75 12.34 -8.40
N TYR A 30 1.35 11.46 -9.33
CA TYR A 30 -0.03 11.03 -9.45
C TYR A 30 -0.50 10.29 -8.20
N PHE A 31 0.29 9.34 -7.71
CA PHE A 31 0.04 8.64 -6.44
C PHE A 31 -0.09 9.62 -5.27
N ARG A 32 0.80 10.61 -5.17
CA ARG A 32 0.78 11.61 -4.11
C ARG A 32 -0.48 12.47 -4.14
N LYS A 33 -0.95 12.83 -5.35
CA LYS A 33 -2.13 13.68 -5.52
C LYS A 33 -3.44 12.92 -5.33
N HIS A 34 -3.51 11.65 -5.73
CA HIS A 34 -4.77 10.91 -5.84
C HIS A 34 -4.88 9.70 -4.91
N GLY A 35 -3.80 9.32 -4.23
CA GLY A 35 -3.76 8.14 -3.36
C GLY A 35 -3.54 6.82 -4.11
N LEU A 36 -3.45 5.73 -3.34
CA LEU A 36 -3.10 4.41 -3.87
C LEU A 36 -4.20 3.84 -4.75
N ARG A 37 -5.46 3.88 -4.31
CA ARG A 37 -6.59 3.23 -5.01
C ARG A 37 -6.74 3.75 -6.43
N THR A 38 -6.78 5.08 -6.58
CA THR A 38 -6.86 5.72 -7.90
C THR A 38 -5.61 5.45 -8.75
N TYR A 39 -4.44 5.34 -8.12
CA TYR A 39 -3.21 4.94 -8.82
C TYR A 39 -3.32 3.50 -9.37
N LEU A 40 -3.78 2.53 -8.57
CA LEU A 40 -3.96 1.13 -8.99
C LEU A 40 -4.99 0.98 -10.11
N ALA A 41 -6.10 1.73 -10.06
CA ALA A 41 -7.15 1.71 -11.08
C ALA A 41 -6.69 2.26 -12.45
N LYS A 42 -5.58 3.01 -12.47
CA LYS A 42 -4.97 3.56 -13.69
C LYS A 42 -3.79 2.73 -14.20
N ARG A 43 -3.16 1.95 -13.32
CA ARG A 43 -1.94 1.20 -13.65
C ARG A 43 -2.30 -0.14 -14.29
N LYS A 44 -1.74 -0.40 -15.48
CA LYS A 44 -1.81 -1.72 -16.13
C LYS A 44 -0.77 -2.66 -15.52
N VAL A 45 -1.14 -3.92 -15.37
CA VAL A 45 -0.19 -4.99 -15.03
C VAL A 45 0.68 -5.28 -16.26
N ARG A 46 1.99 -5.47 -16.06
CA ARG A 46 2.94 -5.71 -17.15
C ARG A 46 2.54 -6.97 -17.92
N ASN A 47 2.51 -6.88 -19.25
CA ASN A 47 2.15 -7.98 -20.17
C ASN A 47 0.77 -8.60 -19.90
N SER A 48 -0.18 -7.79 -19.42
CA SER A 48 -1.54 -8.24 -19.08
C SER A 48 -2.56 -7.19 -19.53
N PRO A 49 -3.79 -7.60 -19.91
CA PRO A 49 -4.88 -6.66 -20.20
C PRO A 49 -5.44 -6.00 -18.93
N TRP A 50 -5.19 -6.58 -17.76
CA TRP A 50 -5.77 -6.17 -16.48
C TRP A 50 -5.09 -4.96 -15.87
N LYS A 51 -5.87 -4.17 -15.14
CA LYS A 51 -5.37 -3.13 -14.23
C LYS A 51 -4.96 -3.76 -12.91
N ALA A 52 -4.04 -3.09 -12.21
CA ALA A 52 -3.57 -3.57 -10.91
C ALA A 52 -4.73 -3.72 -9.90
N ASP A 53 -5.68 -2.78 -9.89
CA ASP A 53 -6.86 -2.82 -9.01
C ASP A 53 -7.77 -4.04 -9.23
N GLU A 54 -7.81 -4.57 -10.47
CA GLU A 54 -8.61 -5.75 -10.83
C GLU A 54 -7.92 -7.06 -10.40
N THR A 55 -6.60 -7.02 -10.19
CA THR A 55 -5.79 -8.20 -9.85
C THR A 55 -5.50 -8.37 -8.36
N LEU A 56 -5.60 -7.28 -7.58
CA LEU A 56 -5.26 -7.29 -6.16
C LEU A 56 -6.52 -7.49 -5.32
N SER A 57 -6.45 -8.39 -4.34
CA SER A 57 -7.52 -8.56 -3.35
C SER A 57 -7.68 -7.31 -2.49
N GLU A 58 -8.89 -7.09 -1.95
CA GLU A 58 -9.15 -5.94 -1.08
C GLU A 58 -8.22 -5.89 0.16
N PRO A 59 -7.97 -7.00 0.89
CA PRO A 59 -6.98 -7.03 1.98
C PRO A 59 -5.60 -6.54 1.57
N LEU A 60 -5.11 -6.96 0.41
CA LEU A 60 -3.78 -6.58 -0.07
C LEU A 60 -3.73 -5.10 -0.48
N LYS A 61 -4.80 -4.58 -1.09
CA LYS A 61 -4.89 -3.15 -1.41
C LYS A 61 -4.91 -2.30 -0.13
N GLN A 62 -5.63 -2.75 0.90
CA GLN A 62 -5.68 -2.08 2.20
C GLN A 62 -4.31 -2.07 2.89
N LEU A 63 -3.63 -3.23 2.91
CA LEU A 63 -2.28 -3.35 3.44
C LEU A 63 -1.29 -2.41 2.73
N LEU A 64 -1.30 -2.39 1.39
CA LEU A 64 -0.44 -1.52 0.60
C LEU A 64 -0.74 -0.04 0.87
N GLU A 65 -2.01 0.33 0.98
CA GLU A 65 -2.44 1.71 1.26
C GLU A 65 -1.90 2.20 2.60
N GLY A 66 -2.01 1.37 3.64
CA GLY A 66 -1.47 1.66 4.96
C GLY A 66 0.06 1.74 5.00
N LEU A 67 0.77 0.82 4.33
CA LEU A 67 2.24 0.80 4.31
C LEU A 67 2.86 1.91 3.44
N LEU A 68 2.14 2.35 2.40
CA LEU A 68 2.56 3.39 1.47
C LEU A 68 2.04 4.77 1.85
N HIS A 69 1.34 4.93 2.97
CA HIS A 69 0.85 6.23 3.42
C HIS A 69 1.99 7.27 3.47
N LEU A 70 1.77 8.44 2.88
CA LEU A 70 2.80 9.46 2.72
C LEU A 70 3.17 10.12 4.04
N ASP A 71 2.17 10.47 4.84
CA ASP A 71 2.34 10.93 6.21
C ASP A 71 2.91 9.78 7.07
N PRO A 72 4.13 9.92 7.62
CA PRO A 72 4.74 8.88 8.43
C PRO A 72 3.95 8.54 9.68
N SER A 73 3.18 9.47 10.26
CA SER A 73 2.41 9.24 11.48
C SER A 73 1.22 8.31 11.26
N LYS A 74 0.60 8.40 10.07
CA LYS A 74 -0.57 7.60 9.66
C LYS A 74 -0.20 6.27 8.99
N ARG A 75 1.08 6.09 8.65
CA ARG A 75 1.58 4.86 8.02
C ARG A 75 1.52 3.68 9.00
N LEU A 76 1.07 2.52 8.51
CA LEU A 76 1.07 1.29 9.29
C LEU A 76 2.48 0.93 9.77
N THR A 77 2.55 0.53 11.04
CA THR A 77 3.74 -0.04 11.67
C THR A 77 3.76 -1.56 11.48
N LEU A 78 4.87 -2.20 11.83
CA LEU A 78 4.98 -3.67 11.81
C LEU A 78 4.73 -4.30 13.18
N GLY A 79 4.21 -3.51 14.13
CA GLY A 79 4.03 -3.92 15.52
C GLY A 79 5.25 -3.66 16.40
N GLU A 80 6.14 -2.74 16.01
CA GLU A 80 7.32 -2.41 16.81
C GLU A 80 6.90 -1.76 18.15
N ARG A 81 7.41 -2.30 19.25
CA ARG A 81 7.02 -1.90 20.62
C ARG A 81 7.23 -0.42 20.93
N VAL A 82 8.22 0.21 20.28
CA VAL A 82 8.52 1.65 20.47
C VAL A 82 7.32 2.55 20.16
N TRP A 83 6.41 2.10 19.30
CA TRP A 83 5.21 2.87 18.92
C TRP A 83 4.03 2.70 19.88
N LEU A 84 4.09 1.75 20.82
CA LEU A 84 3.05 1.53 21.81
C LEU A 84 2.96 2.71 22.79
N SER A 85 4.10 3.23 23.23
CA SER A 85 4.17 4.34 24.19
C SER A 85 3.77 5.70 23.60
N SER A 86 3.66 5.81 22.27
CA SER A 86 3.42 7.06 21.54
C SER A 86 1.94 7.29 21.19
N GLY A 87 1.02 6.72 21.98
CA GLY A 87 -0.43 6.82 21.70
C GLY A 87 -0.96 5.77 20.73
N GLY A 88 -0.25 4.65 20.54
CA GLY A 88 -0.74 3.48 19.80
C GLY A 88 -0.92 3.73 18.30
N ARG A 89 0.17 3.65 17.53
CA ARG A 89 0.06 3.67 16.06
C ARG A 89 -0.47 2.34 15.55
N ARG A 90 -1.45 2.39 14.64
CA ARG A 90 -1.97 1.20 13.95
C ARG A 90 -0.84 0.44 13.25
N SER A 91 -0.88 -0.87 13.39
CA SER A 91 0.04 -1.84 12.79
C SER A 91 -0.64 -2.66 11.71
N VAL A 92 0.15 -3.38 10.92
CA VAL A 92 -0.38 -4.35 9.93
C VAL A 92 -1.21 -5.46 10.58
N TRP A 93 -1.02 -5.71 11.87
CA TRP A 93 -1.76 -6.72 12.62
C TRP A 93 -3.16 -6.24 13.02
N ASP A 94 -3.39 -4.92 13.01
CA ASP A 94 -4.67 -4.28 13.32
C ASP A 94 -5.54 -4.08 12.06
N GLU A 95 -5.22 -4.78 10.97
CA GLU A 95 -6.00 -4.75 9.75
C GLU A 95 -7.21 -5.70 9.88
N PRO A 96 -8.43 -5.29 9.46
CA PRO A 96 -9.66 -6.04 9.73
C PRO A 96 -9.63 -7.50 9.27
N TRP A 97 -8.99 -7.74 8.12
CA TRP A 97 -8.86 -9.06 7.50
C TRP A 97 -8.00 -10.05 8.32
N MET A 98 -7.23 -9.57 9.30
CA MET A 98 -6.49 -10.43 10.25
C MET A 98 -7.37 -11.02 11.35
N HIS A 99 -8.55 -10.43 11.58
CA HIS A 99 -9.46 -10.83 12.64
C HIS A 99 -10.73 -11.51 12.12
N THR A 100 -11.04 -11.34 10.83
CA THR A 100 -12.10 -12.10 10.16
C THR A 100 -11.54 -13.41 9.62
N GLY A 101 -11.76 -14.51 10.34
CA GLY A 101 -11.62 -15.85 9.77
C GLY A 101 -12.65 -16.10 8.66
N PRO A 102 -12.54 -17.19 7.88
CA PRO A 102 -13.44 -17.51 6.77
C PRO A 102 -14.90 -17.86 7.17
N GLY A 103 -15.39 -17.38 8.32
CA GLY A 103 -16.74 -17.65 8.83
C GLY A 103 -17.33 -16.58 9.76
N GLY A 104 -16.88 -15.33 9.67
CA GLY A 104 -17.49 -14.22 10.42
C GLY A 104 -18.72 -13.67 9.70
N SER A 105 -19.90 -14.10 10.15
CA SER A 105 -21.25 -13.68 9.75
C SER A 105 -21.51 -12.19 9.84
#